data_AF-A0A7W0TMQ2-F1
#
_entry.id   AF-A0A7W0TMQ2-F1
#
_cell.length_a   1.000
_cell.length_b   1.000
_cell.length_c   1.000
_cell.angle_alpha   90.00
_cell.angle_beta   90.00
_cell.angle_gamma   90.00
#
_symmetry.space_group_name_H-M   'P 1'
#
loop_
_entity.id
_entity.type
_entity.pdbx_description
1 polymer ?
#
loop_
_entity_poly.entity_id
_entity_poly.type
_entity_poly.pdbx_seq_one_letter_code
_entity_poly.pdbx_strand_id
1 'polypeptide(L)' 'METGHNMNGFKDFLLRGNVVELAVAVVVGAAFTALVSSFTSSFLTPLIGLVGGGGETGGTATVNGQVFNWGAFIGAL' A
#
# COMPACT_ATOMS: atom_id res chain seq x y z
N MET A 1 -41.71 14.26 -17.44
CA MET A 1 -40.69 13.26 -17.81
C MET A 1 -39.34 13.97 -17.72
N GLU A 2 -38.73 14.02 -16.54
CA GLU A 2 -37.43 14.68 -16.33
C GLU A 2 -36.54 13.77 -15.47
N THR A 3 -35.81 12.87 -16.12
CA THR A 3 -34.80 12.02 -15.45
C THR A 3 -33.47 11.97 -16.21
N GLY A 4 -33.27 12.82 -17.23
CA GLY A 4 -32.09 12.75 -18.12
C GLY A 4 -30.92 13.72 -17.83
N HIS A 5 -31.02 14.64 -16.86
CA HIS A 5 -30.05 15.74 -16.70
C HIS A 5 -28.84 15.40 -15.80
N ASN A 6 -28.97 14.44 -14.88
CA ASN A 6 -27.99 14.22 -13.80
C ASN A 6 -26.66 13.62 -14.29
N MET A 7 -26.67 12.81 -15.35
CA MET A 7 -25.49 12.15 -15.89
C MET A 7 -24.63 13.08 -16.76
N ASN A 8 -25.27 14.03 -17.45
CA ASN A 8 -24.56 15.03 -18.25
C ASN A 8 -23.81 16.03 -17.36
N GLY A 9 -24.44 16.52 -16.28
CA GLY A 9 -23.79 17.41 -15.32
C GLY A 9 -22.61 16.76 -14.57
N PHE A 10 -22.71 15.47 -14.26
CA PHE A 10 -21.61 14.71 -13.66
C PHE A 10 -20.45 14.48 -14.65
N LYS A 11 -20.76 14.17 -15.91
CA LYS A 11 -19.76 14.04 -16.98
C LYS A 11 -19.00 15.37 -17.19
N ASP A 12 -19.68 16.51 -17.22
CA ASP A 12 -19.05 17.83 -17.34
C ASP A 12 -18.22 18.22 -16.10
N PHE A 13 -18.58 17.68 -14.93
CA PHE A 13 -17.76 17.80 -13.73
C PHE A 13 -16.46 16.99 -13.82
N LEU A 14 -16.52 15.74 -14.29
CA LEU A 14 -15.33 14.90 -14.49
C LEU A 14 -14.45 15.40 -15.64
N LEU A 15 -15.03 15.91 -16.72
CA LEU A 15 -14.29 16.46 -17.86
C LEU A 15 -13.54 17.75 -17.52
N ARG A 16 -13.71 18.33 -16.32
CA ARG A 16 -12.72 19.28 -15.79
C ARG A 16 -11.43 18.51 -15.54
N GLY A 17 -10.51 18.57 -16.51
CA GLY A 17 -9.26 17.79 -16.56
C GLY A 17 -8.50 17.69 -15.22
N ASN A 18 -8.50 18.75 -14.42
CA ASN A 18 -7.89 18.78 -13.08
C ASN A 18 -8.42 17.68 -12.11
N VAL A 19 -9.68 17.27 -12.22
CA VAL A 19 -10.29 16.25 -11.34
C VAL A 19 -9.90 14.84 -11.77
N VAL A 20 -9.92 14.58 -13.08
CA VAL A 20 -9.57 13.25 -13.62
C VAL A 20 -8.09 12.95 -13.42
N GLU A 21 -7.21 13.93 -13.62
CA GLU A 21 -5.77 13.76 -13.39
C GLU A 21 -5.45 13.45 -11.92
N LEU A 22 -6.06 14.20 -10.99
CA LEU A 22 -5.92 13.93 -9.55
C LEU A 22 -6.49 12.55 -9.17
N ALA A 23 -7.64 12.18 -9.72
CA ALA A 23 -8.25 10.87 -9.44
C ALA A 23 -7.37 9.72 -9.92
N VAL A 24 -6.79 9.83 -11.13
CA VAL A 24 -5.86 8.83 -11.67
C VAL A 24 -4.61 8.73 -10.81
N ALA A 25 -4.03 9.85 -10.38
CA ALA A 25 -2.85 9.87 -9.51
C ALA A 25 -3.09 9.11 -8.19
N VAL A 26 -4.24 9.31 -7.55
CA VAL A 26 -4.61 8.62 -6.30
C VAL A 26 -4.79 7.12 -6.52
N VAL A 27 -5.47 6.71 -7.61
CA VAL A 27 -5.70 5.29 -7.92
C VAL A 27 -4.39 4.57 -8.22
N VAL A 28 -3.50 5.18 -9.00
CA VAL A 28 -2.17 4.62 -9.29
C VAL A 28 -1.33 4.52 -8.02
N GLY A 29 -1.36 5.54 -7.16
CA GLY A 29 -0.70 5.51 -5.86
C GLY A 29 -1.17 4.36 -4.98
N ALA A 30 -2.48 4.17 -4.86
CA ALA A 30 -3.06 3.08 -4.07
C ALA A 30 -2.69 1.69 -4.64
N ALA A 31 -2.75 1.54 -5.97
CA ALA A 31 -2.38 0.29 -6.64
C ALA A 31 -0.90 -0.04 -6.48
N PHE A 32 -0.02 0.96 -6.54
CA PHE A 32 1.42 0.77 -6.33
C PHE A 32 1.74 0.35 -4.90
N THR A 33 1.12 0.99 -3.89
CA THR A 33 1.27 0.56 -2.49
C THR A 33 0.82 -0.88 -2.29
N ALA A 34 -0.31 -1.29 -2.89
CA ALA A 34 -0.79 -2.67 -2.81
C ALA A 34 0.20 -3.66 -3.47
N LEU A 35 0.80 -3.27 -4.59
CA LEU A 35 1.82 -4.08 -5.26
C LEU A 35 3.07 -4.26 -4.39
N VAL A 36 3.60 -3.16 -3.83
CA VAL A 36 4.78 -3.20 -2.96
C VAL A 36 4.48 -4.03 -1.71
N SER A 37 3.33 -3.84 -1.06
CA SER A 37 2.93 -4.64 0.11
C SER A 37 2.82 -6.13 -0.21
N SER A 38 2.22 -6.48 -1.36
CA SER A 38 2.13 -7.87 -1.80
C SER A 38 3.52 -8.47 -2.04
N PHE A 39 4.45 -7.69 -2.60
CA PHE A 39 5.83 -8.10 -2.81
C PHE A 39 6.57 -8.27 -1.47
N THR A 40 6.47 -7.30 -0.56
CA THR A 40 7.08 -7.38 0.79
C THR A 40 6.59 -8.62 1.51
N SER A 41 5.28 -8.84 1.58
CA SER A 41 4.69 -9.96 2.30
C SER A 41 5.04 -11.32 1.66
N SER A 42 5.05 -11.40 0.33
CA SER A 42 5.25 -12.68 -0.38
C SER A 42 6.73 -13.06 -0.55
N PHE A 43 7.65 -12.08 -0.60
CA PHE A 43 9.07 -12.32 -0.86
C PHE A 43 9.96 -11.85 0.27
N LEU A 44 9.83 -10.61 0.75
CA LEU A 44 10.73 -10.07 1.77
C LEU A 44 10.50 -10.72 3.15
N THR A 45 9.26 -10.79 3.63
CA THR A 45 8.92 -11.39 4.92
C THR A 45 9.46 -12.83 5.07
N PRO A 46 9.26 -13.77 4.11
CA PRO A 46 9.83 -15.11 4.23
C PRO A 46 11.35 -15.14 4.12
N LEU A 47 11.98 -14.28 3.30
CA LEU A 47 13.44 -14.20 3.22
C LEU A 47 14.06 -13.70 4.53
N ILE A 48 13.44 -12.71 5.17
CA ILE A 48 13.88 -12.18 6.46
C ILE A 48 13.59 -13.20 7.56
N GLY A 49 12.44 -13.88 7.51
CA GLY A 49 12.12 -15.01 8.40
C GLY A 49 13.17 -16.11 8.32
N LEU A 50 13.66 -16.44 7.12
CA LEU A 50 14.72 -17.44 6.93
C LEU A 50 16.06 -17.00 7.56
N VAL A 51 16.46 -15.74 7.38
CA VAL A 51 17.74 -15.21 7.90
C VAL A 51 17.67 -14.90 9.40
N GLY A 52 16.51 -14.50 9.91
CA GLY A 52 16.29 -14.02 11.27
C GLY A 52 15.92 -15.09 12.31
N GLY A 53 15.90 -16.37 11.94
CA GLY A 53 15.68 -17.48 12.88
C GLY A 53 14.30 -18.16 12.82
N GLY A 54 13.55 -18.01 11.73
CA GLY A 54 12.40 -18.85 11.39
C GLY A 54 11.02 -18.37 11.88
N GLY A 55 10.93 -17.16 12.46
CA GLY A 55 9.66 -16.57 12.91
C GLY A 55 9.04 -15.59 11.91
N GLU A 56 7.71 -15.44 11.94
CA GLU A 56 6.91 -14.54 11.09
C GLU A 56 7.37 -13.07 11.13
N THR A 57 8.09 -12.68 12.18
CA THR A 57 8.59 -11.32 12.41
C THR A 57 10.06 -11.12 12.07
N GLY A 58 10.72 -12.07 11.41
CA GLY A 58 12.02 -11.82 10.78
C GLY A 58 13.21 -11.60 11.73
N GLY A 59 13.04 -11.84 13.04
CA GLY A 59 14.12 -11.79 14.02
C GLY A 59 14.04 -10.59 14.97
N THR A 60 14.51 -10.79 16.19
CA THR A 60 14.62 -9.76 17.22
C THR A 60 16.08 -9.52 17.56
N ALA A 61 16.45 -8.25 17.79
CA ALA A 61 17.77 -7.86 18.26
C ALA A 61 17.64 -7.21 19.63
N THR A 62 18.41 -7.68 20.61
CA THR A 62 18.41 -7.09 21.95
C THR A 62 19.62 -6.18 22.11
N VAL A 63 19.40 -4.88 22.24
CA VAL A 63 20.45 -3.88 22.50
C VAL A 63 20.18 -3.24 23.86
N ASN A 64 21.12 -3.33 24.80
CA ASN A 64 20.96 -2.81 26.17
C ASN A 64 19.67 -3.29 26.88
N GLY A 65 19.25 -4.54 26.64
CA GLY A 65 18.04 -5.11 27.24
C GLY A 65 16.72 -4.65 26.61
N GLN A 66 16.76 -3.83 25.57
CA GLN A 66 15.57 -3.47 24.77
C GLN A 66 15.46 -4.41 23.56
N VAL A 67 14.28 -5.02 23.40
CA VAL A 67 13.99 -5.91 22.27
C VAL A 67 13.56 -5.06 21.07
N PHE A 68 14.41 -5.02 20.05
CA PHE A 68 14.13 -4.39 18.76
C PHE A 68 13.64 -5.45 17.77
N ASN A 69 12.36 -5.39 17.43
CA ASN A 69 11.75 -6.26 16.43
C ASN A 69 11.91 -5.63 15.03
N TRP A 70 13.08 -5.84 14.43
CA TRP A 70 13.46 -5.22 13.17
C TRP A 70 12.77 -5.87 11.96
N GLY A 71 12.47 -7.17 12.00
CA GLY A 71 11.78 -7.80 10.88
C GLY A 71 10.30 -7.39 10.78
N ALA A 72 9.65 -7.02 11.89
CA ALA A 72 8.32 -6.39 11.85
C ALA A 72 8.33 -5.02 11.13
N PHE A 73 9.42 -4.25 11.25
CA PHE A 73 9.56 -2.97 10.56
C PHE A 73 9.70 -3.16 9.04
N ILE A 74 10.50 -4.14 8.59
CA ILE A 74 10.68 -4.40 7.16
C ILE A 74 9.43 -5.04 6.55
N GLY A 75 8.69 -5.86 7.30
CA GLY A 75 7.43 -6.44 6.85
C GLY A 75 6.27 -5.43 6.75
N ALA A 76 6.38 -4.27 7.41
CA ALA A 76 5.37 -3.22 7.40
C ALA A 76 5.55 -2.20 6.26
N LEU A 77 6.59 -2.34 5.44
CA LEU A 77 6.88 -1.49 4.28
C LEU A 77 6.14 -1.97 3.02
#